data_AF-A0A0K2RB95-F1
#
_entry.id   AF-A0A0K2RB95-F1
#
_cell.length_a   1.000
_cell.length_b   1.000
_cell.length_c   1.000
_cell.angle_alpha   90.00
_cell.angle_beta   90.00
_cell.angle_gamma   90.00
#
_symmetry.space_group_name_H-M   'P 1'
#
loop_
_entity.id
_entity.type
_entity.pdbx_description
1 polymer ?
#
loop_
_entity_poly.entity_id
_entity_poly.type
_entity_poly.pdbx_seq_one_letter_code
_entity_poly.pdbx_strand_id
1 'polypeptide(L)' 'MIPASIPVSNYAQSIALGAAPEALLQTLDADWARLALRNV' A
#
# COMPACT_ATOMS: atom_id res chain seq x y z
N MET A 1 -5.99 -4.85 11.57
CA MET A 1 -4.58 -4.43 11.72
C MET A 1 -3.92 -4.53 10.35
N ILE A 2 -3.04 -3.59 10.02
CA ILE A 2 -2.30 -3.64 8.74
C ILE A 2 -1.01 -4.44 8.98
N PRO A 3 -0.68 -5.44 8.15
CA PRO A 3 0.58 -6.16 8.27
C PRO A 3 1.76 -5.19 8.19
N ALA A 4 2.76 -5.37 9.07
CA ALA A 4 3.97 -4.55 9.06
C ALA A 4 4.75 -4.61 7.73
N SER A 5 4.48 -5.61 6.88
CA SER A 5 5.06 -5.73 5.54
C SER A 5 4.49 -4.75 4.51
N ILE A 6 3.32 -4.13 4.78
CA ILE A 6 2.72 -3.14 3.89
C ILE A 6 3.04 -1.74 4.43
N PRO A 7 3.85 -0.92 3.74
CA PRO A 7 4.36 0.35 4.27
C PRO A 7 3.34 1.50 4.14
N VAL A 8 2.16 1.36 4.75
CA VAL A 8 1.05 2.32 4.64
C VAL A 8 1.41 3.74 5.06
N SER A 9 2.24 3.91 6.11
CA SER A 9 2.72 5.21 6.53
C SER A 9 3.56 5.92 5.45
N ASN A 10 4.36 5.17 4.68
CA ASN A 10 5.17 5.73 3.60
C ASN A 10 4.27 6.20 2.44
N TYR A 11 3.24 5.42 2.09
CA TYR A 11 2.25 5.83 1.09
C TYR A 11 1.52 7.10 1.53
N ALA A 12 1.03 7.14 2.78
CA ALA A 12 0.33 8.30 3.32
C ALA A 12 1.21 9.56 3.33
N GLN A 13 2.48 9.44 3.74
CA GLN A 13 3.44 10.54 3.68
C GLN A 13 3.70 10.99 2.24
N SER A 14 3.87 10.05 1.31
CA SER A 14 4.13 10.37 -0.10
C SER A 14 2.96 11.14 -0.73
N ILE A 15 1.72 10.73 -0.45
CA ILE A 15 0.51 11.45 -0.86
C ILE A 15 0.48 12.85 -0.24
N ALA A 16 0.75 12.95 1.06
CA ALA A 16 0.80 14.25 1.75
C ALA A 16 1.87 15.19 1.18
N LEU A 17 2.95 14.65 0.62
CA LEU A 17 4.02 15.40 -0.04
C LEU A 17 3.75 15.68 -1.53
N GLY A 18 2.57 15.31 -2.06
CA GLY A 18 2.13 15.65 -3.41
C GLY A 18 2.40 14.58 -4.48
N ALA A 19 2.71 13.34 -4.10
CA ALA A 19 2.76 12.25 -5.06
C ALA A 19 1.36 11.90 -5.60
N ALA A 20 1.29 11.33 -6.81
CA ALA A 20 0.05 10.94 -7.46
C ALA A 20 -0.69 9.84 -6.66
N PRO A 21 -1.82 10.14 -6.01
CA PRO A 21 -2.46 9.20 -5.08
C PRO A 21 -3.03 7.97 -5.79
N GLU A 22 -3.52 8.10 -7.02
CA GLU A 22 -4.12 6.99 -7.76
C GLU A 22 -3.10 5.86 -8.02
N ALA A 23 -1.89 6.21 -8.44
CA ALA A 23 -0.83 5.23 -8.70
C ALA A 23 -0.36 4.53 -7.42
N LEU A 24 -0.30 5.29 -6.30
CA LEU A 24 0.08 4.73 -5.00
C LEU A 24 -1.01 3.81 -4.45
N LEU A 25 -2.28 4.18 -4.57
CA LEU A 25 -3.40 3.34 -4.15
C LEU A 25 -3.49 2.03 -4.97
N GLN A 26 -3.24 2.08 -6.28
CA GLN A 26 -3.14 0.86 -7.11
C GLN A 26 -2.01 -0.07 -6.65
N THR A 27 -0.87 0.49 -6.25
CA THR A 27 0.26 -0.29 -5.72
C THR A 27 -0.13 -0.95 -4.39
N LEU A 28 -0.79 -0.20 -3.51
CA LEU A 28 -1.27 -0.69 -2.23
C LEU A 28 -2.27 -1.84 -2.41
N ASP A 29 -3.22 -1.73 -3.34
CA ASP A 29 -4.17 -2.80 -3.65
C ASP A 29 -3.47 -4.08 -4.14
N ALA A 30 -2.43 -3.94 -4.98
CA ALA A 30 -1.65 -5.08 -5.45
C ALA A 30 -0.87 -5.77 -4.32
N ASP A 31 -0.33 -5.01 -3.36
CA ASP A 31 0.34 -5.56 -2.19
C ASP A 31 -0.61 -6.35 -1.28
N TRP A 32 -1.83 -5.83 -1.09
CA TRP A 32 -2.87 -6.54 -0.37
C TRP A 32 -3.25 -7.86 -1.07
N ALA A 33 -3.45 -7.85 -2.38
CA ALA A 33 -3.77 -9.05 -3.14
C ALA A 33 -2.65 -10.11 -3.05
N ARG A 34 -1.39 -9.70 -3.20
CA ARG A 34 -0.22 -10.59 -3.04
C ARG A 34 -0.16 -11.21 -1.64
N LEU A 35 -0.42 -10.41 -0.60
CA LEU A 35 -0.41 -10.89 0.78
C LEU A 35 -1.55 -11.87 1.06
N ALA A 36 -2.74 -11.60 0.54
CA ALA A 36 -3.89 -12.50 0.66
C ALA A 36 -3.60 -13.86 0.01
N LEU A 37 -3.01 -13.88 -1.18
CA LEU A 37 -2.67 -15.11 -1.91
C LEU A 37 -1.55 -15.92 -1.23
N ARG A 38 -0.61 -15.27 -0.54
CA ARG A 38 0.49 -15.96 0.16
C ARG A 38 0.03 -16.68 1.42
N ASN A 39 -1.08 -16.26 2.01
CA ASN A 39 -1.60 -16.81 3.27
C ASN A 39 -2.74 -17.83 3.06
N VAL A 40 -2.91 -18.34 1.83
CA VAL A 40 -3.85 -19.43 1.48
C VAL A 40 -3.15 -20.77 1.53
#